data_AF-A0A4R5LVV4-F1
#
_entry.id   AF-A0A4R5LVV4-F1
#
_cell.length_a   1.000
_cell.length_b   1.000
_cell.length_c   1.000
_cell.angle_alpha   90.00
_cell.angle_beta   90.00
_cell.angle_gamma   90.00
#
_symmetry.space_group_name_H-M   'P 1'
#
loop_
_entity.id
_entity.type
_entity.pdbx_description
1 polymer ?
#
loop_
_entity_poly.entity_id
_entity_poly.type
_entity_poly.pdbx_seq_one_letter_code
_entity_poly.pdbx_strand_id
1 'polypeptide(L)'
;MFDIGFAELIVIAIVGLLVVGPERLPGAIRTGSAWLGRIKRGFNDIKREVQQELHNDAVMQELKSTQQQLRDETAALQEQVRGVVEEASPLPETKKRPEASASDDKTTP
;
A
#
# COMPACT_ATOMS: atom_id res chain seq x y z
N MET A 1 9.12 -3.00 14.19
CA MET A 1 8.82 -3.66 15.47
C MET A 1 8.97 -5.19 15.39
N PHE A 2 9.93 -5.70 14.62
CA PHE A 2 10.29 -7.12 14.55
C PHE A 2 11.81 -7.24 14.53
N ASP A 3 12.46 -6.63 15.52
CA ASP A 3 13.89 -6.77 15.76
C ASP A 3 14.14 -8.09 16.50
N ILE A 4 13.80 -9.21 15.85
CA ILE A 4 14.17 -10.54 16.34
C ILE A 4 15.64 -10.74 15.97
N GLY A 5 16.51 -10.49 16.95
CA GLY A 5 17.92 -10.77 16.87
C GLY A 5 18.24 -12.23 17.17
N PHE A 6 19.53 -12.56 17.06
CA PHE A 6 20.03 -13.89 17.39
C PHE A 6 19.76 -14.26 18.85
N ALA A 7 19.83 -13.29 19.76
CA ALA A 7 19.57 -13.50 21.18
C ALA A 7 18.11 -13.90 21.44
N GLU A 8 17.14 -13.22 20.84
CA GLU A 8 15.72 -13.58 20.98
C GLU A 8 15.44 -14.99 20.44
N LEU A 9 16.05 -15.39 19.32
CA LEU A 9 15.88 -16.75 18.78
C LEU A 9 16.37 -17.83 19.76
N ILE A 10 17.49 -17.60 20.45
CA ILE A 10 17.99 -18.53 21.47
C ILE A 10 16.99 -18.63 22.64
N VAL A 11 16.47 -17.50 23.12
CA VAL A 11 15.49 -17.49 24.22
C VAL A 11 14.23 -18.27 23.82
N ILE A 12 13.71 -18.05 22.62
CA ILE A 12 12.55 -18.79 22.09
C ILE A 12 12.86 -20.28 21.98
N ALA A 13 14.06 -20.66 21.51
CA ALA A 13 14.47 -22.05 21.41
C ALA A 13 14.51 -22.72 22.80
N ILE A 14 15.08 -22.06 23.81
CA ILE A 14 15.13 -22.57 25.19
C ILE A 14 13.71 -22.74 25.75
N VAL A 15 12.85 -21.74 25.59
CA VAL A 15 11.45 -21.80 26.05
C VAL A 15 10.69 -22.92 25.33
N GLY A 16 10.88 -23.05 24.01
CA GLY A 16 10.28 -24.12 23.22
C GLY A 16 10.71 -25.50 23.70
N LEU A 17 12.00 -25.68 24.01
CA LEU A 17 12.54 -26.92 24.57
C LEU A 17 11.99 -27.22 25.97
N LEU A 18 11.78 -26.22 26.81
CA LEU A 18 11.18 -26.37 28.15
C LEU A 18 9.70 -26.75 28.11
N VAL A 19 8.92 -26.06 27.28
CA VAL A 19 7.46 -26.22 27.21
C VAL A 19 7.07 -27.51 26.48
N VAL A 20 7.67 -27.74 25.31
CA VAL A 20 7.34 -28.91 24.46
C VAL A 20 8.17 -30.13 24.87
N GLY A 21 9.38 -29.90 25.37
CA GLY A 21 10.36 -30.94 25.65
C GLY A 21 11.32 -31.17 24.47
N PRO A 22 12.62 -31.40 24.73
CA PRO A 22 13.63 -31.60 23.67
C PRO A 22 13.35 -32.82 22.79
N GLU A 23 12.69 -33.83 23.33
CA GLU A 23 12.37 -35.07 22.60
C GLU A 23 11.15 -34.91 21.67
N ARG A 24 10.24 -33.99 22.01
CA ARG A 24 8.95 -33.84 21.30
C ARG A 24 8.98 -32.72 20.26
N LEU A 25 9.79 -31.69 20.49
CA LEU A 25 10.01 -30.58 19.56
C LEU A 25 10.41 -31.05 18.13
N PRO A 26 11.37 -31.96 17.93
CA PRO A 26 11.69 -32.46 16.59
C PRO A 26 10.54 -33.23 15.94
N GLY A 27 9.73 -33.94 16.72
CA GLY A 27 8.51 -34.59 16.24
C GLY A 27 7.43 -33.59 15.79
N ALA A 28 7.25 -32.50 16.56
CA ALA A 28 6.33 -31.41 16.22
C ALA A 28 6.76 -30.68 14.94
N ILE A 29 8.06 -30.36 14.78
CA ILE A 29 8.59 -29.76 13.56
C ILE A 29 8.36 -30.67 12.35
N ARG A 30 8.65 -31.97 12.46
CA ARG A 30 8.44 -32.93 11.37
C ARG A 30 6.97 -33.00 10.94
N THR A 31 6.06 -33.02 11.91
CA THR A 31 4.63 -33.11 11.63
C THR A 31 4.11 -31.80 11.03
N GLY A 32 4.47 -30.66 11.63
CA GLY A 32 4.09 -29.33 11.16
C GLY A 32 4.65 -29.02 9.77
N SER A 33 5.92 -29.36 9.53
CA SER A 33 6.57 -29.17 8.22
C SER A 33 5.99 -30.10 7.15
N ALA A 34 5.59 -31.33 7.50
CA ALA A 34 4.89 -32.20 6.57
C ALA A 34 3.53 -31.63 6.17
N TRP A 35 2.78 -31.04 7.11
CA TRP A 35 1.50 -30.38 6.86
C TRP A 35 1.67 -29.13 5.99
N LEU A 36 2.60 -28.25 6.35
CA LEU A 36 2.94 -27.07 5.55
C LEU A 36 3.42 -27.46 4.15
N GLY A 37 4.19 -28.54 4.04
CA GLY A 37 4.66 -29.08 2.77
C GLY A 37 3.56 -29.66 1.90
N ARG A 38 2.45 -30.14 2.47
CA ARG A 38 1.25 -30.55 1.72
C ARG A 38 0.49 -29.32 1.20
N ILE A 39 0.33 -28.30 2.04
CA ILE A 39 -0.30 -27.03 1.63
C ILE A 39 0.50 -26.39 0.48
N LYS A 40 1.82 -26.26 0.64
CA LYS A 40 2.70 -25.71 -0.40
C LYS A 40 2.63 -26.49 -1.71
N ARG A 41 2.47 -27.82 -1.64
CA ARG A 41 2.27 -28.66 -2.84
C ARG A 41 0.95 -28.34 -3.54
N GLY A 42 -0.16 -28.26 -2.81
CA GLY A 42 -1.45 -27.86 -3.38
C GLY A 42 -1.41 -26.49 -4.06
N PHE A 43 -0.75 -25.50 -3.46
CA PHE A 43 -0.53 -24.19 -4.10
C PHE A 43 0.33 -24.28 -5.37
N ASN A 44 1.36 -25.11 -5.37
CA ASN A 44 2.20 -25.32 -6.55
C ASN A 44 1.45 -26.06 -7.67
N ASP A 45 0.55 -26.99 -7.32
CA ASP A 45 -0.25 -27.74 -8.28
C ASP A 45 -1.31 -26.83 -8.93
N ILE A 46 -2.00 -26.00 -8.13
CA ILE A 46 -2.89 -24.95 -8.65
C ILE A 46 -2.11 -23.98 -9.53
N LYS A 47 -0.93 -23.52 -9.09
CA LYS A 47 -0.08 -22.64 -9.91
C LYS A 47 0.31 -23.29 -11.23
N ARG A 48 0.59 -24.60 -11.23
CA ARG A 48 0.93 -25.36 -12.44
C ARG A 48 -0.26 -25.49 -13.37
N GLU A 49 -1.43 -25.83 -12.86
CA GLU A 49 -2.67 -25.92 -13.63
C GLU A 49 -3.04 -24.56 -14.24
N VAL A 50 -2.97 -23.49 -13.44
CA VAL A 50 -3.13 -22.11 -13.89
C VAL A 50 -2.07 -21.72 -14.94
N GLN A 51 -0.80 -22.08 -14.76
CA GLN A 51 0.24 -21.79 -15.76
C GLN A 51 0.11 -22.62 -17.05
N GLN A 52 -0.52 -23.80 -16.98
CA GLN A 52 -0.61 -24.75 -18.08
C GLN A 52 -1.89 -24.54 -18.90
N GLU A 53 -2.97 -24.01 -18.31
CA GLU A 53 -4.18 -23.57 -19.01
C GLU A 53 -4.17 -22.08 -19.37
N LEU A 54 -3.55 -21.22 -18.56
CA LEU A 54 -3.44 -19.79 -18.79
C LEU A 54 -1.97 -19.43 -19.01
N HIS A 55 -1.54 -19.49 -20.27
CA HIS A 55 -0.40 -18.71 -20.73
C HIS A 55 -0.53 -17.30 -20.12
N ASN A 56 0.54 -16.78 -19.51
CA ASN A 56 0.60 -15.55 -18.70
C ASN A 56 -0.11 -14.30 -19.28
N ASP A 57 -0.53 -14.32 -20.54
CA ASP A 57 -1.23 -13.25 -21.22
C ASP A 57 -2.59 -12.93 -20.59
N ALA A 58 -3.40 -13.90 -20.17
CA ALA A 58 -4.75 -13.61 -19.66
C ALA A 58 -4.73 -12.86 -18.31
N VAL A 59 -3.99 -13.37 -17.32
CA VAL A 59 -3.88 -12.72 -15.99
C VAL A 59 -3.12 -11.41 -16.07
N MET A 60 -2.06 -11.34 -16.89
CA MET A 60 -1.31 -10.09 -17.06
C MET A 60 -2.13 -9.03 -17.82
N GLN A 61 -3.00 -9.44 -18.75
CA GLN A 61 -3.93 -8.55 -19.45
C GLN A 61 -5.06 -8.08 -18.55
N GLU A 62 -5.60 -8.93 -17.67
CA GLU A 62 -6.62 -8.56 -16.69
C GLU A 62 -6.08 -7.63 -15.59
N LEU A 63 -4.84 -7.85 -15.15
CA LEU A 63 -4.13 -6.94 -14.25
C LEU A 63 -3.85 -5.58 -14.92
N LYS A 64 -3.48 -5.57 -16.21
CA LYS A 64 -3.26 -4.34 -16.98
C LYS A 64 -4.55 -3.56 -17.22
N SER A 65 -5.64 -4.24 -17.59
CA SER A 65 -6.94 -3.59 -17.82
C SER A 65 -7.50 -3.00 -16.53
N THR A 66 -7.40 -3.72 -15.41
CA THR A 66 -7.82 -3.23 -14.09
C THR A 66 -6.99 -2.00 -13.66
N GLN A 67 -5.68 -2.02 -13.87
CA GLN A 67 -4.82 -0.85 -13.61
C GLN A 67 -5.16 0.36 -14.47
N GLN A 68 -5.53 0.15 -15.74
CA GLN A 68 -5.96 1.24 -16.62
C GLN A 68 -7.30 1.82 -16.18
N GLN A 69 -8.29 0.97 -15.88
CA GLN A 69 -9.60 1.41 -15.39
C GLN A 69 -9.48 2.22 -14.08
N LEU A 70 -8.67 1.74 -13.14
CA LEU A 70 -8.42 2.45 -11.88
C LEU A 70 -7.71 3.79 -12.11
N ARG A 71 -6.77 3.87 -13.05
CA ARG A 71 -6.09 5.12 -13.42
C ARG A 71 -7.05 6.10 -14.09
N ASP A 72 -7.93 5.64 -14.95
CA ASP A 72 -8.90 6.47 -15.65
C ASP A 72 -9.97 6.97 -14.67
N GLU A 73 -10.46 6.13 -13.76
CA GLU A 73 -11.35 6.55 -12.68
C GLU A 73 -10.67 7.54 -11.73
N THR A 74 -9.43 7.29 -11.31
CA THR A 74 -8.72 8.24 -10.43
C THR A 74 -8.40 9.55 -11.14
N ALA A 75 -8.10 9.53 -12.44
CA ALA A 75 -7.93 10.75 -13.24
C ALA A 75 -9.25 11.52 -13.36
N ALA A 76 -10.36 10.84 -13.65
CA ALA A 76 -11.68 11.45 -13.74
C ALA A 76 -12.17 12.00 -12.39
N LEU A 77 -11.87 11.30 -11.29
CA LEU A 77 -12.13 11.76 -9.93
C LEU A 77 -11.25 12.97 -9.59
N GLN A 78 -9.98 12.97 -9.98
CA GLN A 78 -9.08 14.11 -9.78
C GLN A 78 -9.54 15.35 -10.55
N GLU A 79 -10.05 15.17 -11.76
CA GLU A 79 -10.60 16.26 -12.58
C GLU A 79 -11.92 16.79 -12.01
N GLN A 80 -12.82 15.92 -11.54
CA GLN A 80 -14.04 16.32 -10.84
C GLN A 80 -13.73 17.04 -9.52
N VAL A 81 -12.79 16.52 -8.73
CA VAL A 81 -12.35 17.17 -7.49
C VAL A 81 -11.73 18.53 -7.80
N ARG A 82 -10.93 18.65 -8.87
CA ARG A 82 -10.36 19.94 -9.29
C ARG A 82 -11.45 20.92 -9.74
N GLY A 83 -12.44 20.48 -10.52
CA GLY A 83 -13.57 21.30 -10.93
C GLY A 83 -14.42 21.78 -9.76
N VAL A 84 -14.65 20.92 -8.76
CA VAL A 84 -15.35 21.28 -7.52
C VAL A 84 -14.53 22.24 -6.65
N VAL A 85 -13.20 22.07 -6.59
CA VAL A 85 -12.30 22.99 -5.87
C VAL A 85 -12.21 24.36 -6.58
N GLU A 86 -12.32 24.38 -7.90
CA GLU A 86 -12.32 25.60 -8.72
C GLU A 86 -13.68 26.32 -8.67
N GLU A 87 -14.81 25.60 -8.67
CA GLU A 87 -16.16 26.15 -8.42
C GLU A 87 -16.36 26.61 -6.97
N ALA A 88 -15.72 25.95 -6.00
CA ALA A 88 -15.78 26.31 -4.60
C ALA A 88 -14.76 27.38 -4.20
N SER A 89 -14.09 28.07 -5.15
CA SER A 89 -13.39 29.32 -4.87
C SER A 89 -14.41 30.47 -4.82
N PRO A 90 -14.81 30.98 -3.64
CA PRO A 90 -15.54 32.23 -3.59
C PRO A 90 -14.54 33.35 -3.90
N LEU A 91 -14.92 34.30 -4.75
CA LEU A 91 -14.46 35.71 -4.83
C LEU A 91 -15.01 36.27 -6.17
N PRO A 92 -15.24 37.59 -6.36
CA PRO A 92 -15.04 38.75 -5.47
C PRO A 92 -16.19 39.80 -5.53
N GLU A 93 -16.31 40.69 -4.53
CA GLU A 93 -16.55 42.14 -4.71
C GLU A 93 -16.80 42.83 -3.36
N THR A 94 -15.95 43.80 -3.01
CA THR A 94 -16.44 45.13 -2.60
C THR A 94 -15.42 46.17 -3.03
N LYS A 95 -15.64 46.69 -4.23
CA LYS A 95 -15.15 47.99 -4.70
C LYS A 95 -16.15 49.06 -4.26
N LYS A 96 -15.73 50.07 -3.47
CA LYS A 96 -16.17 51.48 -3.60
C LYS A 96 -15.46 52.44 -2.61
N ARG A 97 -14.53 53.23 -3.19
CA ARG A 97 -14.14 54.66 -3.03
C ARG A 97 -15.12 55.59 -2.25
N PRO A 98 -14.79 56.87 -1.86
CA PRO A 98 -13.62 57.72 -2.21
C PRO A 98 -13.10 58.68 -1.09
N GLU A 99 -12.21 59.62 -1.46
CA GLU A 99 -11.83 60.89 -0.75
C GLU A 99 -10.85 60.76 0.44
N ALA A 100 -9.85 61.62 0.67
CA ALA A 100 -9.20 62.72 -0.03
C ALA A 100 -7.98 63.14 0.81
N SER A 101 -6.96 63.77 0.18
CA SER A 101 -5.92 64.60 0.80
C SER A 101 -4.90 63.91 1.73
N ALA A 102 -3.61 64.23 1.74
CA ALA A 102 -2.81 65.25 1.08
C ALA A 102 -1.31 64.93 1.25
N SER A 103 -0.51 65.69 0.49
CA SER A 103 0.87 66.13 0.77
C SER A 103 1.96 65.04 0.72
N ASP A 104 2.76 65.04 -0.35
CA ASP A 104 4.04 65.78 -0.46
C ASP A 104 5.15 65.07 0.34
N ASP A 105 6.16 64.54 -0.34
CA ASP A 105 7.46 65.22 -0.41
C ASP A 105 8.43 64.44 -1.33
N LYS A 106 9.42 65.20 -1.80
CA LYS A 106 10.25 65.07 -2.99
C LYS A 106 11.28 63.93 -3.00
N THR A 107 11.48 63.41 -4.21
CA THR A 107 12.70 63.48 -5.02
C THR A 107 14.09 63.57 -4.33
N THR A 108 14.98 62.67 -4.80
CA THR A 108 16.42 62.88 -5.11
C THR A 108 17.42 62.61 -3.98
N PRO A 109 18.70 62.28 -4.28
CA PRO A 109 19.33 61.81 -5.52
C PRO A 109 19.76 60.33 -5.50
#